data_AF-A0A3L6LDK7-F1
#
_entry.id   AF-A0A3L6LDK7-F1
#
_cell.length_a   1.000
_cell.length_b   1.000
_cell.length_c   1.000
_cell.angle_alpha   90.00
_cell.angle_beta   90.00
_cell.angle_gamma   90.00
#
_symmetry.space_group_name_H-M   'P 1'
#
loop_
_entity.id
_entity.type
_entity.pdbx_description
1 polymer ?
#
loop_
_entity_poly.entity_id
_entity_poly.type
_entity_poly.pdbx_seq_one_letter_code
_entity_poly.pdbx_strand_id
1 'polypeptide(L)'
;MGHKGYLPHFYFLLLGATGELITPVRYAVSHLRVLKQGFMYLDGLPGGSEAYNQAVDFIWRMGYSFCCVFTVEDKAGGQGGSPEEFDAVWDEFAGGNPQAVIMFAAMKPDAKKKIS
;
A
#
# COMPACT_ATOMS: atom_id res chain seq x y z
N MET A 1 -22.75 10.47 -13.03
CA MET A 1 -23.22 9.53 -11.99
C MET A 1 -23.70 8.27 -12.68
N GLY A 2 -22.92 7.18 -12.63
CA GLY A 2 -23.31 5.88 -13.20
C GLY A 2 -23.41 4.85 -12.08
N HIS A 3 -24.61 4.33 -11.84
CA HIS A 3 -24.83 3.25 -10.87
C HIS A 3 -24.12 1.98 -11.37
N LYS A 4 -23.14 1.49 -10.58
CA LYS A 4 -22.56 0.15 -10.74
C LYS A 4 -23.69 -0.86 -10.55
N GLY A 5 -23.90 -1.71 -11.56
CA GLY A 5 -24.86 -2.81 -11.51
C GLY A 5 -24.54 -3.74 -10.34
N TYR A 6 -25.50 -3.88 -9.43
CA TYR A 6 -25.45 -4.87 -8.36
C TYR A 6 -25.60 -6.26 -8.98
N LEU A 7 -24.58 -7.11 -8.84
CA LEU A 7 -24.60 -8.50 -9.29
C LEU A 7 -24.82 -9.41 -8.06
N PRO A 8 -26.07 -9.82 -7.77
CA PRO A 8 -26.45 -10.51 -6.53
C PRO A 8 -25.83 -11.91 -6.32
N HIS A 9 -25.07 -12.41 -7.30
CA HIS A 9 -24.47 -13.75 -7.27
C HIS A 9 -22.96 -13.75 -7.53
N PHE A 10 -22.32 -12.58 -7.47
CA PHE A 10 -20.88 -12.45 -7.70
C PHE A 10 -20.12 -12.52 -6.36
N TYR A 11 -19.60 -13.71 -6.04
CA TYR A 11 -18.83 -13.94 -4.82
C TYR A 11 -17.34 -14.04 -5.17
N PHE A 12 -16.51 -13.22 -4.53
CA PHE A 12 -15.06 -13.38 -4.56
C PHE A 12 -14.64 -14.32 -3.43
N LEU A 13 -13.86 -15.36 -3.74
CA LEU A 13 -13.28 -16.28 -2.75
C LEU A 13 -12.02 -15.73 -2.09
N LEU A 14 -11.41 -14.72 -2.71
CA LEU A 14 -10.34 -13.92 -2.14
C LEU A 14 -10.97 -12.78 -1.33
N LEU A 15 -10.31 -12.42 -0.24
CA LEU A 15 -10.63 -11.17 0.44
C LEU A 15 -10.64 -10.06 -0.63
N GLY A 16 -11.67 -9.22 -0.66
CA GLY A 16 -11.61 -8.02 -1.50
C GLY A 16 -10.37 -7.19 -1.12
N ALA A 17 -9.90 -6.30 -1.99
CA ALA A 17 -8.68 -5.52 -1.78
C ALA A 17 -8.55 -4.91 -0.35
N THR A 18 -9.67 -4.50 0.25
CA THR A 18 -9.77 -4.04 1.65
C THR A 18 -9.40 -5.12 2.68
N GLY A 19 -9.87 -6.35 2.51
CA GLY A 19 -9.61 -7.45 3.46
C GLY A 19 -8.17 -7.97 3.38
N GLU A 20 -7.58 -7.97 2.18
CA GLU A 20 -6.16 -8.29 1.98
C GLU A 20 -5.24 -7.27 2.65
N LEU A 21 -5.67 -6.00 2.72
CA LEU A 21 -4.94 -4.90 3.33
C LEU A 21 -5.04 -4.85 4.87
N ILE A 22 -6.23 -5.10 5.43
CA ILE A 22 -6.47 -5.04 6.89
C ILE A 22 -5.68 -6.12 7.64
N THR A 23 -5.51 -7.29 7.04
CA THR A 23 -4.87 -8.44 7.69
C THR A 23 -3.39 -8.17 8.04
N PRO A 24 -2.54 -7.69 7.11
CA PRO A 24 -1.17 -7.26 7.41
C PRO A 24 -1.09 -6.15 8.47
N VAL A 25 -1.94 -5.13 8.39
CA VAL A 25 -1.94 -4.02 9.36
C VAL A 25 -2.24 -4.55 10.77
N ARG A 26 -3.28 -5.38 10.89
CA ARG A 26 -3.64 -5.99 12.17
C ARG A 26 -2.52 -6.89 12.69
N TYR A 27 -1.88 -7.66 11.83
CA TYR A 27 -0.78 -8.55 12.19
C TYR A 27 0.43 -7.77 12.70
N ALA A 28 0.86 -6.72 11.97
CA ALA A 28 1.98 -5.88 12.34
C ALA A 28 1.78 -5.20 13.70
N VAL A 29 0.57 -4.69 13.97
CA VAL A 29 0.27 -4.03 15.26
C VAL A 29 0.04 -5.02 16.39
N SER A 30 -0.82 -6.02 16.17
CA SER A 30 -1.31 -6.86 17.27
C SER A 30 -0.36 -8.00 17.61
N HIS A 31 0.36 -8.53 16.61
CA HIS A 31 1.21 -9.71 16.78
C HIS A 31 2.68 -9.33 16.85
N LEU A 32 3.17 -8.57 15.88
CA LEU A 32 4.57 -8.15 15.83
C LEU A 32 4.86 -6.95 16.74
N ARG A 33 3.83 -6.20 17.16
CA ARG A 33 3.94 -4.99 17.99
C ARG A 33 4.88 -3.94 17.41
N VAL A 34 4.86 -3.80 16.09
CA VAL A 34 5.70 -2.83 15.38
C VAL A 34 5.15 -1.42 15.61
N LEU A 35 5.97 -0.55 16.19
CA LEU A 35 5.58 0.83 16.48
C LEU A 35 5.76 1.75 15.26
N LYS A 36 6.84 1.55 14.50
CA LYS A 36 7.16 2.37 13.32
C LYS A 36 6.87 1.60 12.03
N GLN A 37 5.65 1.72 11.54
CA GLN A 37 5.22 1.06 10.31
C GLN A 37 5.24 2.05 9.15
N GLY A 38 5.90 1.68 8.07
CA GLY A 38 5.83 2.38 6.79
C GLY A 38 4.71 1.80 5.92
N PHE A 39 4.16 2.62 5.03
CA PHE A 39 3.23 2.17 4.01
C PHE A 39 3.74 2.56 2.63
N MET A 40 3.66 1.65 1.66
CA MET A 40 4.13 1.87 0.29
C MET A 40 3.01 1.54 -0.68
N TYR A 41 2.71 2.45 -1.61
CA TYR A 41 1.82 2.19 -2.73
C TYR A 41 2.26 2.95 -3.98
N LEU A 42 1.72 2.56 -5.12
CA LEU A 42 1.89 3.28 -6.38
C LEU A 42 0.65 4.13 -6.64
N ASP A 43 0.85 5.43 -6.86
CA ASP A 43 -0.23 6.33 -7.24
C ASP A 43 -0.56 6.16 -8.74
N GLY A 44 -1.81 6.37 -9.15
CA GLY A 44 -2.24 6.17 -10.54
C GLY A 44 -2.62 4.72 -10.92
N LEU A 45 -2.35 3.71 -10.06
CA LEU A 45 -2.97 2.39 -10.18
C LEU A 45 -4.38 2.39 -9.58
N PRO A 46 -5.39 1.76 -10.24
CA PRO A 46 -6.72 1.65 -9.67
C PRO A 46 -6.69 1.01 -8.28
N GLY A 47 -7.09 1.78 -7.26
CA GLY A 47 -7.21 1.32 -5.88
C GLY A 47 -6.01 1.59 -4.97
N GLY A 48 -4.89 2.13 -5.45
CA GLY A 48 -3.71 2.43 -4.61
C GLY A 48 -3.99 3.46 -3.52
N SER A 49 -4.49 4.64 -3.92
CA SER A 49 -4.87 5.72 -2.99
C SER A 49 -6.04 5.35 -2.09
N GLU A 50 -7.02 4.62 -2.62
CA GLU A 50 -8.15 4.09 -1.85
C GLU A 50 -7.70 3.08 -0.78
N ALA A 51 -6.78 2.18 -1.13
CA ALA A 51 -6.19 1.23 -0.20
C ALA A 51 -5.37 1.95 0.89
N TYR A 52 -4.61 2.98 0.52
CA TYR A 52 -3.90 3.81 1.50
C TYR A 52 -4.87 4.47 2.49
N ASN A 53 -5.93 5.13 2.01
CA ASN A 53 -6.93 5.76 2.88
C ASN A 53 -7.58 4.76 3.83
N GLN A 54 -7.95 3.58 3.32
CA GLN A 54 -8.51 2.52 4.17
C GLN A 54 -7.50 2.00 5.20
N ALA A 55 -6.21 1.91 4.86
CA ALA A 55 -5.15 1.53 5.79
C ALA A 55 -5.00 2.58 6.92
N VAL A 56 -5.00 3.86 6.55
CA VAL A 56 -4.91 4.99 7.47
C VAL A 56 -6.09 5.01 8.44
N ASP A 57 -7.31 4.89 7.93
CA ASP A 57 -8.52 4.85 8.76
C ASP A 57 -8.48 3.66 9.73
N PHE A 58 -8.03 2.49 9.27
CA PHE A 58 -7.96 1.31 10.09
C PHE A 58 -6.90 1.43 11.20
N ILE A 59 -5.67 1.85 10.87
CA ILE A 59 -4.58 1.97 11.85
C ILE A 59 -4.88 3.07 12.89
N TRP A 60 -5.52 4.16 12.45
CA TRP A 60 -5.98 5.22 13.32
C TRP A 60 -7.03 4.74 14.33
N ARG A 61 -7.98 3.91 13.90
CA ARG A 61 -8.97 3.27 14.80
C ARG A 61 -8.34 2.33 15.82
N MET A 62 -7.12 1.85 15.57
CA MET A 62 -6.33 1.07 16.54
C MET A 62 -5.45 1.94 17.44
N GLY A 63 -5.42 3.26 17.26
CA GLY A 63 -4.60 4.20 18.03
C GLY A 63 -3.16 4.36 17.52
N TYR A 64 -2.89 4.01 16.26
CA TYR A 64 -1.57 4.08 15.65
C TYR A 64 -1.60 4.93 14.36
N SER A 65 -0.43 5.30 13.86
CA SER A 65 -0.24 5.95 12.56
C SER A 65 0.96 5.34 11.84
N PHE A 66 1.00 5.49 10.52
CA PHE A 66 2.23 5.18 9.77
C PHE A 66 3.31 6.23 10.07
N CYS A 67 4.57 5.80 10.18
CA CYS A 67 5.70 6.68 10.44
C CYS A 67 6.23 7.36 9.18
N CYS A 68 6.05 6.71 8.03
CA CYS A 68 6.42 7.22 6.72
C CYS A 68 5.56 6.56 5.65
N VAL A 69 5.38 7.27 4.54
CA VAL A 69 4.60 6.80 3.40
C VAL A 69 5.45 6.97 2.16
N PHE A 70 5.62 5.89 1.41
CA PHE A 70 6.23 5.92 0.09
C PHE A 70 5.13 5.94 -0.95
N THR A 71 5.13 6.97 -1.80
CA THR A 71 4.24 7.05 -2.96
C THR A 71 4.99 7.58 -4.16
N VAL A 72 4.84 6.90 -5.29
CA VAL A 72 5.40 7.32 -6.58
C VAL A 72 4.28 7.20 -7.60
N GLU A 73 4.09 8.25 -8.40
CA GLU A 73 3.14 8.23 -9.52
C GLU A 73 3.55 7.17 -10.54
N ASP A 74 2.60 6.33 -10.93
CA ASP A 74 2.76 5.41 -12.05
C ASP A 74 2.69 6.19 -13.36
N LYS A 75 3.85 6.55 -13.90
CA LYS A 75 3.96 7.11 -15.26
C LYS A 75 3.72 5.98 -16.27
N ALA A 76 2.62 6.12 -17.02
CA ALA A 76 2.22 5.35 -18.21
C ALA A 76 2.99 4.03 -18.46
N GLY A 77 2.73 2.99 -17.64
CA GLY A 77 3.26 1.65 -17.93
C GLY A 77 3.76 0.83 -16.75
N GLY A 78 3.59 1.25 -15.49
CA GLY A 78 4.10 0.55 -14.31
C GLY A 78 5.59 0.74 -14.06
N GLN A 79 6.20 1.80 -14.62
CA GLN A 79 7.63 2.05 -14.44
C GLN A 79 7.92 2.88 -13.18
N GLY A 80 6.90 3.39 -12.49
CA GLY A 80 7.09 4.42 -11.47
C GLY A 80 7.70 5.68 -12.10
N GLY A 81 7.98 6.69 -11.28
CA GLY A 81 8.75 7.87 -11.69
C GLY A 81 10.13 7.52 -12.25
N SER A 82 10.89 8.54 -12.64
CA SER A 82 12.30 8.32 -13.04
C SER A 82 13.09 7.69 -11.88
N PRO A 83 14.22 7.00 -12.15
CA PRO A 83 15.07 6.45 -11.10
C PRO A 83 15.45 7.49 -10.03
N GLU A 84 15.70 8.73 -10.44
CA GLU A 84 16.03 9.84 -9.55
C GLU A 84 14.84 10.26 -8.68
N GLU A 85 13.63 10.29 -9.24
CA GLU A 85 12.39 10.55 -8.48
C GLU A 85 12.15 9.43 -7.46
N PHE A 86 12.36 8.17 -7.87
CA PHE A 86 12.23 7.01 -6.98
C PHE A 86 13.24 7.08 -5.84
N ASP A 87 14.52 7.31 -6.13
CA ASP A 87 15.59 7.32 -5.14
C ASP A 87 15.40 8.47 -4.14
N ALA A 88 14.95 9.66 -4.61
CA ALA A 88 14.64 10.77 -3.72
C ALA A 88 13.49 10.44 -2.74
N VAL A 89 12.39 9.86 -3.23
CA VAL A 89 11.26 9.44 -2.37
C VAL A 89 11.68 8.28 -1.46
N TRP A 90 12.55 7.38 -1.94
CA TRP A 90 13.07 6.27 -1.15
C TRP A 90 13.94 6.75 0.00
N ASP A 91 14.83 7.71 -0.24
CA ASP A 91 15.73 8.24 0.79
C ASP A 91 14.95 8.96 1.90
N GLU A 92 13.91 9.73 1.53
CA GLU A 92 12.99 10.33 2.50
C GLU A 92 12.25 9.26 3.31
N PHE A 93 11.71 8.24 2.63
CA PHE A 93 10.99 7.14 3.26
C PHE A 93 11.90 6.33 4.22
N ALA A 94 13.13 6.04 3.80
CA ALA A 94 14.14 5.33 4.57
C ALA A 94 14.61 6.15 5.78
N GLY A 95 14.70 7.48 5.64
CA GLY A 95 14.93 8.40 6.76
C GLY A 95 13.86 8.32 7.85
N GLY A 96 12.63 7.95 7.48
CA GLY A 96 11.55 7.61 8.42
C GLY A 96 11.86 6.42 9.34
N ASN A 97 12.88 5.61 9.02
CA ASN A 97 13.32 4.43 9.75
C ASN A 97 12.14 3.50 10.13
N PRO A 98 11.38 2.98 9.13
CA PRO A 98 10.32 2.03 9.37
C PRO A 98 10.92 0.68 9.83
N GLN A 99 10.29 0.08 10.84
CA GLN A 99 10.62 -1.26 11.32
C GLN A 99 9.93 -2.36 10.51
N ALA A 100 8.81 -2.03 9.86
CA ALA A 100 8.10 -2.88 8.91
C ALA A 100 7.46 -2.01 7.83
N VAL A 101 7.32 -2.55 6.61
CA VAL A 101 6.70 -1.86 5.48
C VAL A 101 5.56 -2.70 4.93
N ILE A 102 4.37 -2.11 4.84
CA ILE A 102 3.22 -2.71 4.16
C ILE A 102 3.22 -2.18 2.73
N MET A 103 3.37 -3.07 1.75
CA MET A 103 3.45 -2.71 0.33
C MET A 103 2.16 -3.13 -0.40
N PHE A 104 1.48 -2.16 -0.99
CA PHE A 104 0.33 -2.35 -1.87
C PHE A 104 0.72 -1.95 -3.31
N ALA A 105 1.16 -2.94 -4.08
CA ALA A 105 1.59 -2.73 -5.46
C ALA A 105 1.16 -3.91 -6.35
N ALA A 106 0.85 -3.63 -7.61
CA ALA A 106 0.70 -4.68 -8.60
C ALA A 106 2.08 -5.26 -8.92
N MET A 107 2.33 -6.53 -8.57
CA MET A 107 3.55 -7.20 -9.00
C MET A 107 3.55 -7.36 -10.52
N LYS A 108 4.32 -6.54 -11.22
CA LYS A 108 4.78 -6.86 -12.58
C LYS A 108 6.00 -7.77 -12.46
N PRO A 109 6.22 -8.72 -13.40
CA PRO A 109 7.34 -9.66 -13.35
C PRO A 109 8.73 -9.01 -13.20
N ASP A 110 8.87 -7.72 -13.53
CA ASP A 110 10.10 -6.93 -13.39
C ASP A 110 10.38 -6.42 -11.96
N ALA A 111 9.42 -6.53 -11.02
CA ALA A 111 9.60 -6.16 -9.61
C ALA A 111 10.58 -7.07 -8.85
N LYS A 112 11.05 -8.17 -9.47
CA LYS A 112 12.09 -9.06 -8.93
C LYS A 112 13.45 -8.38 -8.71
N LYS A 113 13.69 -7.20 -9.31
CA LYS A 113 15.04 -6.62 -9.36
C LYS A 113 15.43 -5.73 -8.17
N LYS A 114 14.50 -5.39 -7.26
CA LYS A 114 14.75 -4.40 -6.18
C LYS A 114 14.52 -4.93 -4.75
N ILE A 115 14.25 -6.22 -4.56
CA ILE A 115 14.00 -6.82 -3.23
C ILE A 115 15.10 -7.84 -2.85
N SER A 116 16.24 -7.83 -3.56
CA SER A 116 17.41 -8.68 -3.30
C SER A 116 18.65 -7.84 -3.08
#